data_AF-A0A851GQS9-F1
#
_entry.id   AF-A0A851GQS9-F1
#
_cell.length_a   1.000
_cell.length_b   1.000
_cell.length_c   1.000
_cell.angle_alpha   90.00
_cell.angle_beta   90.00
_cell.angle_gamma   90.00
#
_symmetry.space_group_name_H-M   'P 1'
#
loop_
_entity.id
_entity.type
_entity.pdbx_description
1 polymer ?
#
loop_
_entity_poly.entity_id
_entity_poly.type
_entity_poly.pdbx_seq_one_letter_code
_entity_poly.pdbx_strand_id
1 'polypeptide(L)'
;MTTHLTPGLKPRLSNKRHSNKRNTNACGFALWSLALISLCLSSCIPAPYFKPQAVHLSYQDAPASILKHAWISRESKKLLRQMERNKISSPSSIGQRIALAEQAIAQTKSRKHKGKPSAIPYYLQATETLWPVVRDHPHPANTPVKSPVNHQGQLTLAHQLYAHAAAHATARVINHYPIHDKQQSLTIEGQTIHIHCENKQSIHPSFFDRIDPSDTYRYGNLGGTHYRTKGLGAAAVGYRQQAPTNHPTALTPSLDGMSLPINIIIDYPQDGKPRLTITNLLKTIHTRITGSPRQLETDFSAPIAATAATQSITAGIAFALSPDKHGKEAGLYSLSPYDPDKIPLIFVHGLISQPVTWTRASNFLMGDPILRQTYQFYYYYYPTGQTPIISGAQLRQTLIKFYQDHPDNPNMQRTVLVGHSMGGLLSSIQSRTFNQKLWGQLFVNAPQERGPNSIYPHVSILFEHPTLHQIERTVFIATPHRGSSLANNWVGRLGAAFVKLPQSVNSLQIHTITDNMTHLGRSIFPSKGSPNSITQLKANTPSLQILNQQPFNKRVQYHSIIGDRGRRGDPKQSSDGVVAYWSSHIEGASSEKIIPANHETHLHPEAHRELARILHLHAAAEKN
;
A
#
# COMPACT_ATOMS: atom_id res chain seq x y z
N MET A 1 -20.32 63.16 24.51
CA MET A 1 -19.29 62.61 25.41
C MET A 1 -18.48 61.61 24.59
N THR A 2 -17.46 61.97 23.78
CA THR A 2 -16.40 63.02 23.93
C THR A 2 -15.73 62.91 25.30
N THR A 3 -14.41 62.74 25.50
CA THR A 3 -13.15 63.23 24.85
C THR A 3 -11.99 62.19 25.06
N HIS A 4 -10.71 62.30 24.63
CA HIS A 4 -9.98 63.01 23.54
C HIS A 4 -8.57 62.38 23.27
N LEU A 5 -8.11 62.45 22.02
CA LEU A 5 -6.74 62.77 21.51
C LEU A 5 -5.47 61.88 21.71
N THR A 6 -4.67 61.94 20.64
CA THR A 6 -3.34 61.40 20.26
C THR A 6 -2.18 62.31 20.75
N PRO A 7 -0.87 62.26 20.32
CA PRO A 7 -0.13 61.48 19.29
C PRO A 7 1.23 60.87 19.81
N GLY A 8 2.23 60.37 19.06
CA GLY A 8 2.51 60.22 17.61
C GLY A 8 3.96 59.71 17.35
N LEU A 9 4.46 59.88 16.11
CA LEU A 9 5.86 59.73 15.62
C LEU A 9 6.42 58.33 15.17
N LYS A 10 6.32 58.10 13.85
CA LYS A 10 7.44 57.63 12.97
C LYS A 10 8.19 58.90 12.45
N PRO A 11 9.30 58.87 11.65
CA PRO A 11 9.92 57.77 10.86
C PRO A 11 11.48 57.75 10.79
N ARG A 12 12.06 56.78 10.04
CA ARG A 12 12.83 56.95 8.76
C ARG A 12 13.94 55.90 8.54
N LEU A 13 14.16 55.57 7.26
CA LEU A 13 15.22 54.70 6.75
C LEU A 13 16.52 55.49 6.48
N SER A 14 17.67 54.81 6.44
CA SER A 14 18.82 55.26 5.64
C SER A 14 19.59 54.09 5.01
N ASN A 15 19.79 54.18 3.69
CA ASN A 15 20.74 53.37 2.92
C ASN A 15 22.15 53.98 3.03
N LYS A 16 23.21 53.17 3.00
CA LYS A 16 24.48 53.53 2.32
C LYS A 16 25.28 52.29 1.92
N ARG A 17 26.12 52.45 0.88
CA ARG A 17 26.78 51.37 0.12
C ARG A 17 28.29 51.24 0.41
N HIS A 18 28.84 50.10 -0.02
CA HIS A 18 30.21 49.83 -0.47
C HIS A 18 31.38 49.86 0.54
N SER A 19 32.11 48.74 0.61
CA SER A 19 33.36 48.61 -0.17
C SER A 19 33.72 47.13 -0.39
N ASN A 20 34.77 46.86 -1.17
CA ASN A 20 35.09 45.56 -1.78
C ASN A 20 36.52 45.15 -1.43
N LYS A 21 36.77 43.91 -0.98
CA LYS A 21 38.11 43.30 -0.96
C LYS A 21 38.03 41.77 -0.97
N ARG A 22 38.83 41.14 -1.84
CA ARG A 22 38.99 39.68 -1.97
C ARG A 22 40.12 39.19 -1.05
N ASN A 23 40.00 37.94 -0.59
CA ASN A 23 41.07 36.92 -0.49
C ASN A 23 40.40 35.62 0.02
N THR A 24 40.21 34.60 -0.82
CA THR A 24 41.14 33.48 -1.04
C THR A 24 41.58 32.77 0.26
N ASN A 25 40.82 31.73 0.66
CA ASN A 25 41.29 30.48 1.29
C ASN A 25 40.10 29.63 1.77
N ALA A 26 39.50 28.84 0.86
CA ALA A 26 38.42 27.90 1.20
C ALA A 26 38.27 26.72 0.21
N CYS A 27 39.38 26.17 -0.30
CA CYS A 27 39.40 24.94 -1.09
C CYS A 27 40.63 24.11 -0.67
N GLY A 28 40.49 23.24 0.33
CA GLY A 28 41.65 22.49 0.83
C GLY A 28 41.50 21.66 2.10
N PHE A 29 40.28 21.30 2.56
CA PHE A 29 40.12 20.42 3.75
C PHE A 29 38.96 19.41 3.68
N ALA A 30 38.27 19.28 2.54
CA ALA A 30 37.09 18.41 2.39
C ALA A 30 37.35 17.04 1.73
N LEU A 31 38.62 16.62 1.59
CA LEU A 31 39.02 15.48 0.76
C LEU A 31 39.77 14.34 1.49
N TRP A 32 39.85 14.36 2.83
CA TRP A 32 40.66 13.38 3.59
C TRP A 32 39.91 12.50 4.60
N SER A 33 38.57 12.57 4.67
CA SER A 33 37.78 11.84 5.68
C SER A 33 36.98 10.63 5.14
N LEU A 34 37.13 10.26 3.86
CA LEU A 34 36.32 9.23 3.19
C LEU A 34 37.09 7.95 2.81
N ALA A 35 38.38 7.84 3.15
CA ALA A 35 39.25 6.75 2.69
C ALA A 35 39.50 5.62 3.72
N LEU A 36 38.95 5.70 4.94
CA LEU A 36 39.36 4.85 6.08
C LEU A 36 38.28 3.91 6.66
N ILE A 37 37.15 3.73 5.98
CA ILE A 37 36.05 2.83 6.42
C ILE A 37 35.90 1.58 5.51
N SER A 38 36.74 1.43 4.47
CA SER A 38 36.57 0.39 3.44
C SER A 38 37.42 -0.88 3.61
N LEU A 39 38.24 -1.01 4.68
CA LEU A 39 39.01 -2.23 4.96
C LEU A 39 38.95 -2.63 6.44
N CYS A 40 37.92 -3.37 6.81
CA CYS A 40 37.97 -4.45 7.80
C CYS A 40 36.67 -5.28 7.75
N LEU A 41 36.75 -6.56 8.11
CA LEU A 41 35.68 -7.60 8.02
C LEU A 41 35.54 -8.28 6.64
N SER A 42 36.49 -9.16 6.34
CA SER A 42 36.34 -10.21 5.32
C SER A 42 37.07 -11.48 5.76
N SER A 43 36.47 -12.24 6.69
CA SER A 43 36.84 -13.63 7.00
C SER A 43 35.78 -14.30 7.90
N CYS A 44 35.47 -15.56 7.59
CA CYS A 44 34.62 -16.56 8.28
C CYS A 44 33.15 -16.75 7.81
N ILE A 45 32.96 -17.87 7.10
CA ILE A 45 31.73 -18.54 6.60
C ILE A 45 32.10 -20.05 6.65
N PRO A 46 31.28 -21.03 7.14
CA PRO A 46 30.00 -21.37 6.48
C PRO A 46 28.82 -21.93 7.33
N ALA A 47 27.61 -21.54 6.93
CA ALA A 47 26.40 -22.39 6.91
C ALA A 47 25.37 -21.75 5.93
N PRO A 48 24.51 -22.52 5.24
CA PRO A 48 23.85 -22.05 4.02
C PRO A 48 22.55 -21.27 4.29
N TYR A 49 22.63 -19.94 4.35
CA TYR A 49 21.44 -19.09 4.27
C TYR A 49 21.01 -18.88 2.81
N PHE A 50 19.75 -19.23 2.53
CA PHE A 50 19.03 -18.78 1.34
C PHE A 50 19.18 -17.26 1.18
N LYS A 51 19.89 -16.82 0.13
CA LYS A 51 19.81 -15.44 -0.35
C LYS A 51 18.58 -15.34 -1.24
N PRO A 52 17.45 -14.73 -0.81
CA PRO A 52 16.48 -14.25 -1.78
C PRO A 52 17.21 -13.25 -2.69
N GLN A 53 17.20 -13.49 -4.00
CA GLN A 53 17.72 -12.55 -4.98
C GLN A 53 16.78 -11.35 -5.07
N ALA A 54 16.84 -10.47 -4.07
CA ALA A 54 16.24 -9.15 -4.10
C ALA A 54 17.03 -8.31 -5.11
N VAL A 55 16.66 -8.44 -6.39
CA VAL A 55 17.19 -7.66 -7.50
C VAL A 55 16.75 -6.20 -7.31
N HIS A 56 17.55 -5.45 -6.56
CA HIS A 56 17.39 -4.00 -6.35
C HIS A 56 17.73 -3.24 -7.65
N LEU A 57 16.83 -3.28 -8.62
CA LEU A 57 16.89 -2.42 -9.79
C LEU A 57 16.21 -1.09 -9.47
N SER A 58 17.04 -0.11 -9.10
CA SER A 58 16.71 1.31 -9.16
C SER A 58 16.50 1.72 -10.61
N TYR A 59 15.30 1.48 -11.14
CA TYR A 59 14.93 1.85 -12.50
C TYR A 59 14.68 3.36 -12.61
N GLN A 60 15.66 4.10 -13.13
CA GLN A 60 15.39 5.41 -13.71
C GLN A 60 14.66 5.22 -15.05
N ASP A 61 13.37 5.54 -15.08
CA ASP A 61 12.52 5.49 -16.27
C ASP A 61 12.92 6.58 -17.29
N ALA A 62 13.96 6.30 -18.07
CA ALA A 62 14.43 7.13 -19.18
C ALA A 62 13.43 7.36 -20.35
N PRO A 63 12.35 6.57 -20.60
CA PRO A 63 11.44 6.83 -21.72
C PRO A 63 10.29 7.80 -21.39
N ALA A 64 10.15 8.25 -20.13
CA ALA A 64 9.03 9.10 -19.72
C ALA A 64 8.97 10.46 -20.46
N SER A 65 10.08 10.94 -21.02
CA SER A 65 10.13 12.16 -21.85
C SER A 65 9.56 11.95 -23.25
N ILE A 66 9.90 10.83 -23.91
CA ILE A 66 9.46 10.49 -25.27
C ILE A 66 7.93 10.37 -25.30
N LEU A 67 7.37 9.59 -24.37
CA LEU A 67 5.93 9.36 -24.28
C LEU A 67 5.16 10.60 -23.81
N LYS A 68 5.73 11.46 -22.94
CA LYS A 68 5.06 12.71 -22.50
C LYS A 68 4.82 13.69 -23.64
N HIS A 69 5.79 13.88 -24.53
CA HIS A 69 5.72 14.96 -25.53
C HIS A 69 5.11 14.56 -26.89
N ALA A 70 4.84 13.27 -27.14
CA ALA A 70 4.36 12.77 -28.46
C ALA A 70 5.18 13.32 -29.63
N TRP A 71 6.49 13.23 -29.48
CA TRP A 71 7.42 13.70 -30.49
C TRP A 71 7.71 12.55 -31.44
N ILE A 72 7.32 12.67 -32.71
CA ILE A 72 7.85 11.79 -33.76
C ILE A 72 9.37 12.06 -33.82
N SER A 73 10.17 11.01 -33.62
CA SER A 73 11.63 11.11 -33.56
C SER A 73 12.23 11.66 -34.86
N ARG A 74 13.48 12.14 -34.83
CA ARG A 74 14.14 12.67 -36.06
C ARG A 74 14.32 11.55 -37.08
N GLU A 75 14.55 10.35 -36.59
CA GLU A 75 14.74 9.09 -37.30
C GLU A 75 13.42 8.67 -37.98
N SER A 76 12.32 8.61 -37.22
CA SER A 76 10.99 8.35 -37.77
C SER A 76 10.56 9.38 -38.81
N LYS A 77 10.84 10.68 -38.59
CA LYS A 77 10.56 11.73 -39.60
C LYS A 77 11.32 11.51 -40.92
N LYS A 78 12.54 10.97 -40.88
CA LYS A 78 13.29 10.59 -42.09
C LYS A 78 12.67 9.38 -42.76
N LEU A 79 12.33 8.34 -41.99
CA LEU A 79 11.73 7.11 -42.50
C LEU A 79 10.35 7.35 -43.13
N LEU A 80 9.48 8.14 -42.50
CA LEU A 80 8.17 8.50 -43.07
C LEU A 80 8.30 9.22 -44.42
N ARG A 81 9.20 10.20 -44.52
CA ARG A 81 9.50 10.90 -45.78
C ARG A 81 10.07 9.97 -46.85
N GLN A 82 10.87 8.97 -46.46
CA GLN A 82 11.41 7.97 -47.38
C GLN A 82 10.31 7.02 -47.88
N MET A 83 9.41 6.58 -47.00
CA MET A 83 8.26 5.76 -47.36
C MET A 83 7.31 6.49 -48.30
N GLU A 84 7.00 7.76 -48.01
CA GLU A 84 6.17 8.64 -48.83
C GLU A 84 6.75 8.83 -50.24
N ARG A 85 8.04 9.22 -50.35
CA ARG A 85 8.75 9.36 -51.63
C ARG A 85 8.76 8.08 -52.45
N ASN A 86 8.94 6.93 -51.80
CA ASN A 86 9.07 5.63 -52.44
C ASN A 86 7.70 4.91 -52.59
N LYS A 87 6.58 5.57 -52.25
CA LYS A 87 5.22 4.99 -52.25
C LYS A 87 5.10 3.66 -51.49
N ILE A 88 5.85 3.50 -50.40
CA ILE A 88 5.85 2.29 -49.56
C ILE A 88 4.59 2.30 -48.69
N SER A 89 3.60 1.48 -49.04
CA SER A 89 2.34 1.31 -48.31
C SER A 89 2.44 0.35 -47.12
N SER A 90 3.33 -0.64 -47.18
CA SER A 90 3.48 -1.70 -46.16
C SER A 90 4.87 -1.66 -45.51
N PRO A 91 4.98 -1.58 -44.16
CA PRO A 91 6.27 -1.47 -43.49
C PRO A 91 7.01 -2.83 -43.42
N SER A 92 8.18 -2.88 -44.04
CA SER A 92 9.05 -4.07 -44.13
C SER A 92 10.09 -4.17 -43.00
N SER A 93 10.35 -3.09 -42.25
CA SER A 93 11.30 -3.07 -41.13
C SER A 93 10.68 -2.58 -39.82
N ILE A 94 11.29 -2.99 -38.69
CA ILE A 94 10.86 -2.56 -37.35
C ILE A 94 10.92 -1.02 -37.23
N GLY A 95 11.96 -0.38 -37.76
CA GLY A 95 12.06 1.08 -37.81
C GLY A 95 10.90 1.78 -38.53
N GLN A 96 10.44 1.24 -39.66
CA GLN A 96 9.26 1.77 -40.36
C GLN A 96 7.96 1.58 -39.54
N ARG A 97 7.81 0.44 -38.87
CA ARG A 97 6.67 0.18 -37.96
C ARG A 97 6.64 1.14 -36.78
N ILE A 98 7.80 1.39 -36.16
CA ILE A 98 7.97 2.41 -35.12
C ILE A 98 7.57 3.79 -35.66
N ALA A 99 8.03 4.17 -36.85
CA ALA A 99 7.78 5.48 -37.41
C ALA A 99 6.28 5.75 -37.69
N LEU A 100 5.57 4.76 -38.22
CA LEU A 100 4.11 4.80 -38.39
C LEU A 100 3.37 4.83 -37.04
N ALA A 101 3.81 4.04 -36.05
CA ALA A 101 3.19 4.05 -34.72
C ALA A 101 3.42 5.36 -33.96
N GLU A 102 4.60 5.96 -34.04
CA GLU A 102 4.87 7.31 -33.51
C GLU A 102 3.99 8.37 -34.19
N GLN A 103 3.79 8.27 -35.51
CA GLN A 103 2.91 9.16 -36.27
C GLN A 103 1.45 9.05 -35.81
N ALA A 104 0.94 7.82 -35.66
CA ALA A 104 -0.42 7.57 -35.18
C ALA A 104 -0.61 8.06 -33.73
N ILE A 105 0.29 7.70 -32.81
CA ILE A 105 0.25 8.18 -31.42
C ILE A 105 0.32 9.72 -31.35
N ALA A 106 1.06 10.39 -32.24
CA ALA A 106 1.09 11.86 -32.28
C ALA A 106 -0.27 12.50 -32.59
N GLN A 107 -1.10 11.89 -33.46
CA GLN A 107 -2.44 12.40 -33.78
C GLN A 107 -3.37 12.46 -32.55
N THR A 108 -3.20 11.51 -31.62
CA THR A 108 -4.01 11.41 -30.39
C THR A 108 -3.89 12.64 -29.47
N LYS A 109 -2.81 13.42 -29.58
CA LYS A 109 -2.55 14.62 -28.77
C LYS A 109 -2.94 15.93 -29.45
N SER A 110 -3.40 15.89 -30.70
CA SER A 110 -3.98 17.05 -31.38
C SER A 110 -5.17 17.62 -30.59
N ARG A 111 -5.48 18.92 -30.74
CA ARG A 111 -6.64 19.55 -30.08
C ARG A 111 -7.97 18.86 -30.38
N LYS A 112 -8.08 18.20 -31.54
CA LYS A 112 -9.26 17.44 -31.97
C LYS A 112 -9.51 16.20 -31.10
N HIS A 113 -8.44 15.45 -30.78
CA HIS A 113 -8.51 14.11 -30.19
C HIS A 113 -8.02 14.00 -28.73
N LYS A 114 -7.28 14.99 -28.22
CA LYS A 114 -6.67 14.94 -26.88
C LYS A 114 -7.70 14.66 -25.79
N GLY A 115 -7.55 13.51 -25.13
CA GLY A 115 -8.41 13.03 -24.04
C GLY A 115 -9.76 12.45 -24.45
N LYS A 116 -10.11 12.42 -25.74
CA LYS A 116 -11.44 12.01 -26.23
C LYS A 116 -11.47 10.56 -26.76
N PRO A 117 -12.66 9.92 -26.85
CA PRO A 117 -12.84 8.64 -27.52
C PRO A 117 -12.35 8.63 -28.98
N SER A 118 -12.46 9.74 -29.70
CA SER A 118 -12.00 9.85 -31.09
C SER A 118 -10.47 9.72 -31.28
N ALA A 119 -9.70 9.54 -30.21
CA ALA A 119 -8.30 9.13 -30.28
C ALA A 119 -8.11 7.61 -30.45
N ILE A 120 -9.13 6.79 -30.15
CA ILE A 120 -9.06 5.31 -30.16
C ILE A 120 -8.53 4.77 -31.50
N PRO A 121 -9.01 5.20 -32.69
CA PRO A 121 -8.55 4.64 -33.96
C PRO A 121 -7.04 4.76 -34.20
N TYR A 122 -6.43 5.86 -33.75
CA TYR A 122 -4.99 6.07 -33.89
C TYR A 122 -4.17 5.22 -32.91
N TYR A 123 -4.69 4.93 -31.72
CA TYR A 123 -4.05 3.97 -30.82
C TYR A 123 -4.17 2.55 -31.36
N LEU A 124 -5.32 2.17 -31.92
CA LEU A 124 -5.52 0.87 -32.57
C LEU A 124 -4.63 0.69 -33.81
N GLN A 125 -4.46 1.73 -34.63
CA GLN A 125 -3.51 1.74 -35.75
C GLN A 125 -2.06 1.51 -35.27
N ALA A 126 -1.67 2.11 -34.13
CA ALA A 126 -0.35 1.92 -33.55
C ALA A 126 -0.16 0.49 -32.99
N THR A 127 -1.16 -0.09 -32.32
CA THR A 127 -1.09 -1.47 -31.83
C THR A 127 -1.07 -2.48 -32.98
N GLU A 128 -1.83 -2.27 -34.05
CA GLU A 128 -1.85 -3.11 -35.25
C GLU A 128 -0.49 -3.13 -35.95
N THR A 129 0.06 -1.93 -36.18
CA THR A 129 1.37 -1.74 -36.84
C THR A 129 2.49 -2.47 -36.09
N LEU A 130 2.44 -2.47 -34.76
CA LEU A 130 3.46 -3.03 -33.87
C LEU A 130 3.18 -4.48 -33.44
N TRP A 131 1.95 -4.99 -33.59
CA TRP A 131 1.56 -6.32 -33.12
C TRP A 131 2.49 -7.44 -33.61
N PRO A 132 2.87 -7.53 -34.91
CA PRO A 132 3.80 -8.56 -35.37
C PRO A 132 5.15 -8.52 -34.63
N VAL A 133 5.67 -7.31 -34.35
CA VAL A 133 6.96 -7.13 -33.66
C VAL A 133 6.88 -7.63 -32.22
N VAL A 134 5.84 -7.23 -31.47
CA VAL A 134 5.72 -7.62 -30.05
C VAL A 134 5.28 -9.07 -29.87
N ARG A 135 4.54 -9.62 -30.84
CA ARG A 135 4.17 -11.04 -30.92
C ARG A 135 5.43 -11.90 -31.10
N ASP A 136 6.20 -11.64 -32.15
CA ASP A 136 7.28 -12.53 -32.59
C ASP A 136 8.56 -12.35 -31.78
N HIS A 137 8.83 -11.14 -31.27
CA HIS A 137 10.05 -10.85 -30.51
C HIS A 137 9.74 -10.58 -29.02
N PRO A 138 10.36 -11.32 -28.08
CA PRO A 138 10.31 -10.99 -26.65
C PRO A 138 10.84 -9.59 -26.33
N HIS A 139 10.33 -8.96 -25.27
CA HIS A 139 10.90 -7.69 -24.79
C HIS A 139 12.36 -7.94 -24.34
N PRO A 140 13.34 -7.12 -24.77
CA PRO A 140 14.71 -7.21 -24.28
C PRO A 140 14.76 -6.74 -22.80
N ALA A 141 14.74 -7.67 -21.85
CA ALA A 141 14.48 -7.35 -20.43
C ALA A 141 15.51 -6.40 -19.79
N ASN A 142 16.75 -6.36 -20.31
CA ASN A 142 17.89 -5.67 -19.68
C ASN A 142 18.50 -4.52 -20.51
N THR A 143 17.85 -4.09 -21.60
CA THR A 143 18.43 -3.08 -22.52
C THR A 143 17.75 -1.73 -22.36
N PRO A 144 18.32 -0.78 -21.58
CA PRO A 144 17.84 0.60 -21.59
C PRO A 144 17.98 1.20 -23.00
N VAL A 145 17.04 2.08 -23.37
CA VAL A 145 17.05 2.78 -24.67
C VAL A 145 18.17 3.83 -24.68
N LYS A 146 19.41 3.38 -24.84
CA LYS A 146 20.59 4.26 -25.04
C LYS A 146 20.66 4.77 -26.48
N SER A 147 20.10 4.03 -27.44
CA SER A 147 19.89 4.46 -28.82
C SER A 147 18.85 3.57 -29.50
N PRO A 148 17.76 4.10 -30.09
CA PRO A 148 16.78 3.32 -30.86
C PRO A 148 17.29 2.93 -32.27
N VAL A 149 18.57 3.14 -32.56
CA VAL A 149 19.18 2.89 -33.88
C VAL A 149 19.55 1.42 -34.08
N ASN A 150 19.88 0.68 -33.01
CA ASN A 150 20.19 -0.75 -33.10
C ASN A 150 18.94 -1.64 -32.93
N HIS A 151 19.01 -2.89 -33.39
CA HIS A 151 17.88 -3.83 -33.38
C HIS A 151 17.22 -3.98 -32.00
N GLN A 152 18.02 -4.07 -30.93
CA GLN A 152 17.51 -4.26 -29.58
C GLN A 152 16.82 -3.00 -29.03
N GLY A 153 17.34 -1.81 -29.35
CA GLY A 153 16.71 -0.52 -29.04
C GLY A 153 15.40 -0.31 -29.81
N GLN A 154 15.34 -0.76 -31.08
CA GLN A 154 14.09 -0.79 -31.85
C GLN A 154 13.06 -1.72 -31.21
N LEU A 155 13.44 -2.94 -30.81
CA LEU A 155 12.53 -3.86 -30.10
C LEU A 155 12.00 -3.25 -28.80
N THR A 156 12.87 -2.69 -27.95
CA THR A 156 12.44 -2.03 -26.70
C THR A 156 11.48 -0.86 -26.96
N LEU A 157 11.74 -0.03 -27.97
CA LEU A 157 10.85 1.08 -28.34
C LEU A 157 9.52 0.60 -28.92
N ALA A 158 9.52 -0.44 -29.76
CA ALA A 158 8.31 -1.04 -30.31
C ALA A 158 7.39 -1.59 -29.21
N HIS A 159 7.95 -2.32 -28.23
CA HIS A 159 7.19 -2.78 -27.05
C HIS A 159 6.62 -1.61 -26.23
N GLN A 160 7.41 -0.56 -25.99
CA GLN A 160 6.95 0.62 -25.23
C GLN A 160 5.83 1.39 -25.93
N LEU A 161 5.92 1.60 -27.25
CA LEU A 161 4.89 2.27 -28.02
C LEU A 161 3.60 1.42 -28.11
N TYR A 162 3.74 0.11 -28.30
CA TYR A 162 2.61 -0.82 -28.26
C TYR A 162 1.91 -0.80 -26.90
N ALA A 163 2.66 -0.90 -25.80
CA ALA A 163 2.10 -0.88 -24.45
C ALA A 163 1.38 0.44 -24.15
N HIS A 164 2.00 1.58 -24.49
CA HIS A 164 1.37 2.89 -24.33
C HIS A 164 0.07 2.99 -25.14
N ALA A 165 0.06 2.54 -26.40
CA ALA A 165 -1.12 2.58 -27.24
C ALA A 165 -2.24 1.64 -26.76
N ALA A 166 -1.91 0.40 -26.39
CA ALA A 166 -2.89 -0.58 -25.91
C ALA A 166 -3.59 -0.13 -24.62
N ALA A 167 -2.84 0.38 -23.62
CA ALA A 167 -3.44 0.90 -22.39
C ALA A 167 -4.30 2.15 -22.65
N HIS A 168 -3.85 3.08 -23.50
CA HIS A 168 -4.60 4.31 -23.78
C HIS A 168 -5.82 4.12 -24.70
N ALA A 169 -5.82 3.12 -25.59
CA ALA A 169 -7.02 2.67 -26.28
C ALA A 169 -8.02 2.10 -25.27
N THR A 170 -7.59 1.08 -24.51
CA THR A 170 -8.44 0.36 -23.55
C THR A 170 -9.04 1.27 -22.49
N ALA A 171 -8.26 2.17 -21.89
CA ALA A 171 -8.78 3.15 -20.93
C ALA A 171 -9.87 4.04 -21.55
N ARG A 172 -9.78 4.39 -22.84
CA ARG A 172 -10.85 5.17 -23.49
C ARG A 172 -12.07 4.31 -23.83
N VAL A 173 -11.88 3.05 -24.24
CA VAL A 173 -12.99 2.13 -24.49
C VAL A 173 -13.77 1.90 -23.20
N ILE A 174 -13.12 1.46 -22.12
CA ILE A 174 -13.80 1.09 -20.87
C ILE A 174 -14.36 2.32 -20.14
N ASN A 175 -13.67 3.45 -20.12
CA ASN A 175 -14.14 4.63 -19.37
C ASN A 175 -15.22 5.46 -20.09
N HIS A 176 -15.63 5.09 -21.32
CA HIS A 176 -16.65 5.84 -22.08
C HIS A 176 -17.75 4.96 -22.70
N TYR A 177 -17.55 3.65 -22.85
CA TYR A 177 -18.52 2.73 -23.44
C TYR A 177 -18.86 1.62 -22.44
N PRO A 178 -20.14 1.40 -22.12
CA PRO A 178 -20.54 0.35 -21.19
C PRO A 178 -20.30 -1.03 -21.80
N ILE A 179 -19.70 -1.92 -21.01
CA ILE A 179 -19.45 -3.31 -21.39
C ILE A 179 -20.44 -4.19 -20.60
N HIS A 180 -21.28 -4.93 -21.31
CA HIS A 180 -22.28 -5.82 -20.73
C HIS A 180 -21.88 -7.28 -20.92
N ASP A 181 -21.37 -7.64 -22.09
CA ASP A 181 -21.15 -9.04 -22.50
C ASP A 181 -19.69 -9.48 -22.50
N LYS A 182 -19.46 -10.76 -22.14
CA LYS A 182 -18.14 -11.41 -22.16
C LYS A 182 -17.46 -11.39 -23.52
N GLN A 183 -18.27 -11.36 -24.57
CA GLN A 183 -17.88 -11.05 -25.93
C GLN A 183 -18.72 -9.88 -26.40
N GLN A 184 -18.11 -8.71 -26.63
CA GLN A 184 -18.82 -7.53 -27.10
C GLN A 184 -18.04 -6.87 -28.23
N SER A 185 -18.74 -6.46 -29.28
CA SER A 185 -18.15 -5.71 -30.41
C SER A 185 -18.55 -4.25 -30.30
N LEU A 186 -17.58 -3.34 -30.30
CA LEU A 186 -17.83 -1.90 -30.24
C LEU A 186 -17.27 -1.22 -31.49
N THR A 187 -18.15 -0.57 -32.27
CA THR A 187 -17.74 0.26 -33.42
C THR A 187 -17.57 1.70 -32.97
N ILE A 188 -16.35 2.23 -33.08
CA ILE A 188 -15.94 3.56 -32.62
C ILE A 188 -15.28 4.28 -33.79
N GLU A 189 -15.87 5.39 -34.26
CA GLU A 189 -15.33 6.20 -35.37
C GLU A 189 -15.01 5.35 -36.64
N GLY A 190 -15.83 4.32 -36.90
CA GLY A 190 -15.67 3.40 -38.04
C GLY A 190 -14.76 2.18 -37.80
N GLN A 191 -14.09 2.06 -36.65
CA GLN A 191 -13.31 0.86 -36.30
C GLN A 191 -14.04 -0.02 -35.27
N THR A 192 -14.16 -1.31 -35.53
CA THR A 192 -14.74 -2.29 -34.60
C THR A 192 -13.65 -2.92 -33.72
N ILE A 193 -13.78 -2.82 -32.40
CA ILE A 193 -12.97 -3.55 -31.42
C ILE A 193 -13.79 -4.68 -30.78
N HIS A 194 -13.20 -5.86 -30.69
CA HIS A 194 -13.79 -7.02 -30.02
C HIS A 194 -13.22 -7.17 -28.62
N ILE A 195 -14.10 -7.14 -27.63
CA ILE A 195 -13.78 -7.43 -26.23
C ILE A 195 -13.97 -8.92 -26.02
N HIS A 196 -12.99 -9.60 -25.42
CA HIS A 196 -12.98 -11.07 -25.33
C HIS A 196 -12.51 -11.57 -23.96
N CYS A 197 -13.43 -12.23 -23.24
CA CYS A 197 -13.27 -12.58 -21.83
C CYS A 197 -13.51 -14.09 -21.57
N GLU A 198 -12.78 -14.97 -22.27
CA GLU A 198 -13.02 -16.42 -22.20
C GLU A 198 -12.17 -17.20 -21.20
N ASN A 199 -10.92 -16.82 -20.97
CA ASN A 199 -10.02 -17.63 -20.13
C ASN A 199 -10.18 -17.30 -18.63
N LYS A 200 -9.90 -18.28 -17.76
CA LYS A 200 -10.02 -18.15 -16.28
C LYS A 200 -9.09 -17.09 -15.65
N GLN A 201 -8.14 -16.53 -16.41
CA GLN A 201 -7.18 -15.52 -15.95
C GLN A 201 -7.56 -14.10 -16.41
N SER A 202 -8.52 -13.98 -17.34
CA SER A 202 -9.07 -12.72 -17.79
C SER A 202 -10.09 -12.15 -16.79
N ILE A 203 -10.07 -10.84 -16.60
CA ILE A 203 -11.13 -10.12 -15.89
C ILE A 203 -12.09 -9.53 -16.92
N HIS A 204 -13.38 -9.73 -16.71
CA HIS A 204 -14.42 -9.07 -17.50
C HIS A 204 -14.35 -7.54 -17.31
N PRO A 205 -14.29 -6.71 -18.38
CA PRO A 205 -14.06 -5.28 -18.20
C PRO A 205 -15.11 -4.55 -17.36
N SER A 206 -16.37 -5.01 -17.34
CA SER A 206 -17.42 -4.47 -16.44
C SER A 206 -17.17 -4.72 -14.95
N PHE A 207 -16.12 -5.48 -14.61
CA PHE A 207 -15.61 -5.52 -13.24
C PHE A 207 -15.02 -4.16 -12.82
N PHE A 208 -14.53 -3.34 -13.74
CA PHE A 208 -13.90 -2.05 -13.46
C PHE A 208 -14.79 -0.88 -13.84
N ASP A 209 -14.90 0.09 -12.94
CA ASP A 209 -15.56 1.38 -13.22
C ASP A 209 -14.61 2.34 -13.97
N ARG A 210 -13.29 2.12 -13.86
CA ARG A 210 -12.27 2.88 -14.58
C ARG A 210 -11.01 2.04 -14.81
N ILE A 211 -10.33 2.25 -15.93
CA ILE A 211 -8.96 1.80 -16.18
C ILE A 211 -8.05 3.00 -16.39
N ASP A 212 -6.91 2.98 -15.71
CA ASP A 212 -5.85 4.00 -15.80
C ASP A 212 -4.52 3.35 -16.25
N PRO A 213 -3.86 3.84 -17.33
CA PRO A 213 -2.54 3.37 -17.73
C PRO A 213 -1.46 3.61 -16.65
N SER A 214 -0.56 2.65 -16.42
CA SER A 214 0.45 2.72 -15.34
C SER A 214 1.43 3.90 -15.45
N ASP A 215 1.65 4.44 -16.65
CA ASP A 215 2.53 5.59 -16.91
C ASP A 215 1.93 6.95 -16.49
N THR A 216 0.65 6.97 -16.12
CA THR A 216 -0.04 8.16 -15.56
C THR A 216 0.38 8.47 -14.12
N TYR A 217 0.67 7.45 -13.31
CA TYR A 217 0.93 7.58 -11.87
C TYR A 217 2.32 8.14 -11.51
N ARG A 218 2.51 8.47 -10.23
CA ARG A 218 3.78 8.94 -9.65
C ARG A 218 4.08 8.18 -8.37
N TYR A 219 5.30 7.67 -8.26
CA TYR A 219 5.71 6.72 -7.22
C TYR A 219 6.44 7.34 -6.02
N GLY A 220 6.56 8.67 -5.97
CA GLY A 220 7.30 9.37 -4.91
C GLY A 220 6.81 9.05 -3.48
N ASN A 221 5.49 8.91 -3.30
CA ASN A 221 4.88 8.58 -2.01
C ASN A 221 5.24 7.17 -1.51
N LEU A 222 5.63 6.26 -2.41
CA LEU A 222 5.99 4.87 -2.10
C LEU A 222 7.42 4.70 -1.56
N GLY A 223 8.12 5.79 -1.23
CA GLY A 223 9.53 5.75 -0.83
C GLY A 223 10.48 5.51 -2.01
N GLY A 224 10.08 5.89 -3.23
CA GLY A 224 10.92 5.85 -4.43
C GLY A 224 11.16 4.47 -5.04
N THR A 225 10.56 3.41 -4.50
CA THR A 225 10.69 2.04 -5.03
C THR A 225 9.53 1.68 -5.95
N HIS A 226 9.84 1.18 -7.15
CA HIS A 226 8.87 0.89 -8.22
C HIS A 226 9.07 -0.55 -8.72
N TYR A 227 8.07 -1.41 -8.50
CA TYR A 227 8.10 -2.82 -8.87
C TYR A 227 7.41 -3.04 -10.21
N ARG A 228 8.17 -2.87 -11.29
CA ARG A 228 7.73 -3.07 -12.68
C ARG A 228 8.61 -4.09 -13.39
N THR A 229 7.98 -4.95 -14.20
CA THR A 229 8.67 -5.92 -15.06
C THR A 229 8.27 -5.65 -16.50
N LYS A 230 9.25 -5.60 -17.41
CA LYS A 230 9.01 -5.44 -18.85
C LYS A 230 8.62 -6.77 -19.49
N GLY A 231 7.71 -6.73 -20.46
CA GLY A 231 7.14 -7.93 -21.06
C GLY A 231 6.14 -7.61 -22.17
N LEU A 232 5.24 -8.54 -22.46
CA LEU A 232 4.17 -8.39 -23.44
C LEU A 232 2.96 -7.63 -22.85
N GLY A 233 2.28 -6.85 -23.69
CA GLY A 233 1.08 -6.12 -23.27
C GLY A 233 1.41 -4.83 -22.54
N ALA A 234 0.40 -4.22 -21.94
CA ALA A 234 0.52 -2.97 -21.20
C ALA A 234 0.10 -3.15 -19.75
N ALA A 235 0.93 -2.73 -18.80
CA ALA A 235 0.53 -2.64 -17.40
C ALA A 235 -0.40 -1.44 -17.19
N ALA A 236 -1.52 -1.67 -16.51
CA ALA A 236 -2.49 -0.66 -16.12
C ALA A 236 -3.08 -0.97 -14.73
N VAL A 237 -3.86 -0.03 -14.19
CA VAL A 237 -4.64 -0.19 -12.97
C VAL A 237 -6.10 -0.28 -13.37
N GLY A 238 -6.75 -1.36 -12.95
CA GLY A 238 -8.20 -1.47 -12.99
C GLY A 238 -8.78 -1.04 -11.64
N TYR A 239 -9.62 -0.02 -11.65
CA TYR A 239 -10.25 0.58 -10.48
C TYR A 239 -11.74 0.20 -10.39
N ARG A 240 -12.21 -0.08 -9.17
CA ARG A 240 -13.62 -0.40 -8.90
C ARG A 240 -14.07 0.27 -7.59
N GLN A 241 -15.02 1.19 -7.65
CA GLN A 241 -15.48 2.02 -6.53
C GLN A 241 -16.28 1.23 -5.48
N GLN A 242 -17.08 0.25 -5.89
CA GLN A 242 -17.88 -0.58 -4.98
C GLN A 242 -17.63 -2.08 -5.19
N ALA A 243 -17.42 -2.85 -4.12
CA ALA A 243 -17.43 -4.31 -4.19
C ALA A 243 -18.79 -4.82 -4.75
N PRO A 244 -18.83 -5.95 -5.47
CA PRO A 244 -20.10 -6.51 -5.96
C PRO A 244 -21.09 -6.73 -4.80
N THR A 245 -22.29 -6.16 -4.92
CA THR A 245 -23.34 -6.12 -3.88
C THR A 245 -23.93 -7.48 -3.50
N ASN A 246 -23.55 -8.56 -4.20
CA ASN A 246 -24.17 -9.88 -4.07
C ASN A 246 -23.48 -10.79 -3.04
N HIS A 247 -22.54 -10.26 -2.25
CA HIS A 247 -22.06 -10.91 -1.02
C HIS A 247 -22.50 -10.09 0.21
N PRO A 248 -23.40 -10.61 1.07
CA PRO A 248 -23.82 -9.97 2.34
C PRO A 248 -22.69 -9.75 3.37
N THR A 249 -21.49 -10.19 3.01
CA THR A 249 -20.29 -10.32 3.81
C THR A 249 -19.17 -9.44 3.28
N ALA A 250 -19.52 -8.35 2.58
CA ALA A 250 -18.58 -7.34 2.14
C ALA A 250 -17.83 -6.71 3.33
N LEU A 251 -16.68 -7.32 3.66
CA LEU A 251 -15.48 -6.59 4.06
C LEU A 251 -15.46 -5.30 3.27
N THR A 252 -15.58 -4.18 3.96
CA THR A 252 -15.92 -2.93 3.31
C THR A 252 -14.95 -2.70 2.15
N PRO A 253 -15.42 -2.47 0.90
CA PRO A 253 -14.52 -1.90 -0.10
C PRO A 253 -13.93 -0.64 0.51
N SER A 254 -12.67 -0.30 0.20
CA SER A 254 -12.09 0.93 0.77
C SER A 254 -13.03 2.10 0.52
N LEU A 255 -13.00 3.12 1.38
CA LEU A 255 -13.88 4.29 1.24
C LEU A 255 -13.76 4.91 -0.18
N ASP A 256 -12.64 4.64 -0.86
CA ASP A 256 -12.34 4.97 -2.26
C ASP A 256 -12.17 3.73 -3.19
N GLY A 257 -12.84 2.61 -2.94
CA GLY A 257 -12.84 1.42 -3.82
C GLY A 257 -11.61 0.49 -3.75
N MET A 258 -11.42 -0.30 -4.81
CA MET A 258 -10.34 -1.29 -5.03
C MET A 258 -9.48 -0.91 -6.24
N SER A 259 -8.23 -1.35 -6.28
CA SER A 259 -7.28 -1.10 -7.37
C SER A 259 -6.44 -2.33 -7.67
N LEU A 260 -6.64 -2.93 -8.83
CA LEU A 260 -5.95 -4.16 -9.26
C LEU A 260 -4.85 -3.86 -10.30
N PRO A 261 -3.68 -4.50 -10.20
CA PRO A 261 -2.71 -4.52 -11.30
C PRO A 261 -3.26 -5.42 -12.41
N ILE A 262 -3.38 -4.87 -13.62
CA ILE A 262 -3.85 -5.60 -14.80
C ILE A 262 -2.85 -5.48 -15.95
N ASN A 263 -2.85 -6.48 -16.83
CA ASN A 263 -2.18 -6.41 -18.12
C ASN A 263 -3.21 -6.38 -19.24
N ILE A 264 -2.93 -5.59 -20.27
CA ILE A 264 -3.79 -5.36 -21.43
C ILE A 264 -3.05 -5.84 -22.69
N ILE A 265 -3.67 -6.73 -23.45
CA ILE A 265 -3.22 -7.13 -24.79
C ILE A 265 -4.30 -6.75 -25.79
N ILE A 266 -3.90 -6.11 -26.89
CA ILE A 266 -4.71 -5.96 -28.10
C ILE A 266 -4.03 -6.79 -29.19
N ASP A 267 -4.60 -7.95 -29.51
CA ASP A 267 -4.12 -8.84 -30.56
C ASP A 267 -5.01 -8.80 -31.81
N TYR A 268 -4.49 -9.36 -32.90
CA TYR A 268 -5.11 -9.32 -34.22
C TYR A 268 -5.16 -10.76 -34.77
N PRO A 269 -6.31 -11.44 -34.64
CA PRO A 269 -6.55 -12.77 -35.20
C PRO A 269 -6.60 -12.74 -36.75
N GLN A 270 -6.86 -13.90 -37.37
CA GLN A 270 -6.86 -14.04 -38.83
C GLN A 270 -7.95 -13.22 -39.55
N ASP A 271 -9.01 -12.80 -38.85
CA ASP A 271 -10.03 -11.90 -39.39
C ASP A 271 -9.59 -10.42 -39.39
N GLY A 272 -8.39 -10.13 -38.88
CA GLY A 272 -7.77 -8.80 -38.85
C GLY A 272 -8.34 -7.86 -37.78
N LYS A 273 -9.34 -8.29 -36.99
CA LYS A 273 -10.06 -7.37 -36.11
C LYS A 273 -9.37 -7.28 -34.74
N PRO A 274 -9.20 -6.06 -34.17
CA PRO A 274 -8.52 -5.91 -32.89
C PRO A 274 -9.32 -6.57 -31.76
N ARG A 275 -8.69 -7.50 -31.05
CA ARG A 275 -9.23 -8.22 -29.90
C ARG A 275 -8.54 -7.78 -28.61
N LEU A 276 -9.33 -7.29 -27.66
CA LEU A 276 -8.89 -6.82 -26.34
C LEU A 276 -9.03 -7.94 -25.29
N THR A 277 -7.93 -8.23 -24.61
CA THR A 277 -7.85 -9.11 -23.43
C THR A 277 -7.30 -8.34 -22.22
N ILE A 278 -7.94 -8.48 -21.06
CA ILE A 278 -7.50 -7.90 -19.78
C ILE A 278 -7.22 -9.02 -18.77
N THR A 279 -5.99 -9.12 -18.27
CA THR A 279 -5.52 -10.21 -17.39
C THR A 279 -5.26 -9.72 -15.97
N ASN A 280 -5.66 -10.50 -14.95
CA ASN A 280 -5.35 -10.23 -13.54
C ASN A 280 -3.88 -10.57 -13.20
N LEU A 281 -3.05 -9.56 -12.94
CA LEU A 281 -1.65 -9.78 -12.59
C LEU A 281 -1.41 -10.36 -11.19
N LEU A 282 -2.45 -10.43 -10.34
CA LEU A 282 -2.39 -11.16 -9.06
C LEU A 282 -2.64 -12.67 -9.20
N LYS A 283 -3.15 -13.12 -10.35
CA LYS A 283 -3.41 -14.54 -10.67
C LYS A 283 -2.41 -15.13 -11.68
N THR A 284 -1.98 -14.36 -12.68
CA THR A 284 -0.90 -14.79 -13.59
C THR A 284 -0.06 -13.60 -14.06
N ILE A 285 1.24 -13.85 -14.29
CA ILE A 285 2.15 -12.93 -14.98
C ILE A 285 2.63 -13.49 -16.32
N HIS A 286 2.03 -14.59 -16.77
CA HIS A 286 2.37 -15.29 -18.01
C HIS A 286 1.14 -15.51 -18.88
N THR A 287 1.33 -15.49 -20.19
CA THR A 287 0.37 -15.94 -21.20
C THR A 287 1.06 -16.85 -22.23
N ARG A 288 0.31 -17.42 -23.18
CA ARG A 288 0.88 -18.12 -24.34
C ARG A 288 0.54 -17.38 -25.63
N ILE A 289 1.55 -17.08 -26.43
CA ILE A 289 1.43 -16.51 -27.79
C ILE A 289 2.14 -17.47 -28.74
N THR A 290 1.51 -17.79 -29.88
CA THR A 290 2.05 -18.74 -30.88
C THR A 290 2.59 -20.04 -30.26
N GLY A 291 1.88 -20.56 -29.24
CA GLY A 291 2.25 -21.75 -28.47
C GLY A 291 3.33 -21.53 -27.40
N SER A 292 4.11 -20.44 -27.45
CA SER A 292 5.22 -20.16 -26.54
C SER A 292 4.80 -19.38 -25.29
N PRO A 293 5.35 -19.68 -24.08
CA PRO A 293 5.09 -18.88 -22.88
C PRO A 293 5.72 -17.50 -22.99
N ARG A 294 5.01 -16.47 -22.53
CA ARG A 294 5.43 -15.06 -22.57
C ARG A 294 5.18 -14.39 -21.23
N GLN A 295 6.22 -13.76 -20.68
CA GLN A 295 6.13 -12.84 -19.55
C GLN A 295 5.29 -11.62 -19.94
N LEU A 296 4.28 -11.29 -19.15
CA LEU A 296 3.48 -10.08 -19.27
C LEU A 296 4.25 -8.88 -18.69
N GLU A 297 4.07 -7.68 -19.25
CA GLU A 297 4.47 -6.43 -18.60
C GLU A 297 3.59 -6.21 -17.36
N THR A 298 4.23 -5.98 -16.22
CA THR A 298 3.56 -5.85 -14.91
C THR A 298 3.97 -4.57 -14.23
N ASP A 299 3.04 -3.88 -13.57
CA ASP A 299 3.33 -2.78 -12.66
C ASP A 299 2.56 -3.00 -11.35
N PHE A 300 3.28 -3.47 -10.32
CA PHE A 300 2.70 -3.83 -9.03
C PHE A 300 2.66 -2.63 -8.06
N SER A 301 3.40 -1.56 -8.36
CA SER A 301 3.35 -0.32 -7.59
C SER A 301 2.22 0.61 -8.04
N ALA A 302 1.83 0.57 -9.32
CA ALA A 302 0.73 1.38 -9.87
C ALA A 302 -0.58 1.31 -9.06
N PRO A 303 -1.18 0.15 -8.73
CA PRO A 303 -2.42 0.11 -7.95
C PRO A 303 -2.25 0.68 -6.54
N ILE A 304 -1.10 0.47 -5.91
CA ILE A 304 -0.80 0.97 -4.56
C ILE A 304 -0.61 2.50 -4.58
N ALA A 305 0.01 3.04 -5.64
CA ALA A 305 0.08 4.49 -5.88
C ALA A 305 -1.29 5.10 -6.16
N ALA A 306 -2.19 4.39 -6.86
CA ALA A 306 -3.55 4.83 -7.14
C ALA A 306 -4.35 5.02 -5.85
N THR A 307 -4.40 3.99 -4.99
CA THR A 307 -5.06 4.08 -3.67
C THR A 307 -4.44 5.15 -2.77
N ALA A 308 -3.11 5.26 -2.75
CA ALA A 308 -2.43 6.28 -1.95
C ALA A 308 -2.61 7.73 -2.48
N ALA A 309 -3.11 7.89 -3.71
CA ALA A 309 -3.43 9.20 -4.29
C ALA A 309 -4.87 9.66 -3.99
N THR A 310 -5.81 8.73 -3.73
CA THR A 310 -7.17 9.05 -3.27
C THR A 310 -7.21 9.27 -1.75
N GLN A 311 -6.48 8.46 -0.99
CA GLN A 311 -6.48 8.50 0.48
C GLN A 311 -5.57 9.61 1.05
N SER A 312 -6.14 10.80 1.28
CA SER A 312 -5.40 11.90 1.91
C SER A 312 -5.01 11.60 3.37
N ILE A 313 -3.78 11.95 3.75
CA ILE A 313 -3.32 11.91 5.16
C ILE A 313 -4.05 12.94 6.03
N THR A 314 -4.55 14.04 5.43
CA THR A 314 -5.39 15.00 6.17
C THR A 314 -6.76 14.41 6.55
N ALA A 315 -7.24 13.42 5.80
CA ALA A 315 -8.49 12.73 6.11
C ALA A 315 -8.36 11.93 7.42
N GLY A 316 -7.26 11.20 7.66
CA GLY A 316 -7.04 10.47 8.90
C GLY A 316 -7.04 11.35 10.16
N ILE A 317 -6.54 12.59 10.05
CA ILE A 317 -6.69 13.58 11.13
C ILE A 317 -8.16 14.00 11.23
N ALA A 318 -8.81 14.35 10.11
CA ALA A 318 -10.22 14.77 10.05
C ALA A 318 -11.21 13.71 10.62
N PHE A 319 -10.98 12.43 10.32
CA PHE A 319 -11.77 11.30 10.83
C PHE A 319 -11.53 11.10 12.33
N ALA A 320 -10.29 11.27 12.80
CA ALA A 320 -10.01 11.33 14.23
C ALA A 320 -10.69 12.53 14.94
N LEU A 321 -11.08 13.61 14.24
CA LEU A 321 -11.87 14.74 14.80
C LEU A 321 -13.35 14.38 15.05
N SER A 322 -13.88 13.29 14.49
CA SER A 322 -15.33 13.06 14.42
C SER A 322 -15.70 11.57 14.43
N PRO A 323 -15.56 10.88 15.59
CA PRO A 323 -15.84 9.45 15.70
C PRO A 323 -17.29 9.09 15.36
N ASP A 324 -18.27 9.89 15.78
CA ASP A 324 -19.70 9.56 15.62
C ASP A 324 -20.17 9.58 14.16
N LYS A 325 -19.48 10.34 13.31
CA LYS A 325 -19.78 10.43 11.88
C LYS A 325 -19.15 9.28 11.07
N HIS A 326 -18.02 8.75 11.55
CA HIS A 326 -17.18 7.78 10.82
C HIS A 326 -17.07 6.41 11.52
N GLY A 327 -17.75 6.19 12.65
CA GLY A 327 -17.79 4.88 13.32
C GLY A 327 -18.41 3.77 12.47
N LYS A 328 -19.24 4.14 11.48
CA LYS A 328 -19.78 3.24 10.44
C LYS A 328 -18.73 2.74 9.44
N GLU A 329 -17.55 3.33 9.45
CA GLU A 329 -16.43 3.00 8.56
C GLU A 329 -15.40 2.09 9.26
N ALA A 330 -15.52 1.82 10.57
CA ALA A 330 -14.63 0.86 11.23
C ALA A 330 -14.80 -0.55 10.62
N GLY A 331 -13.70 -1.17 10.19
CA GLY A 331 -13.79 -2.40 9.40
C GLY A 331 -12.47 -2.93 8.88
N LEU A 332 -12.55 -4.07 8.17
CA LEU A 332 -11.43 -4.76 7.56
C LEU A 332 -11.54 -4.64 6.03
N TYR A 333 -10.50 -4.10 5.42
CA TYR A 333 -10.50 -3.61 4.04
C TYR A 333 -9.49 -4.38 3.18
N SER A 334 -9.78 -4.65 1.89
CA SER A 334 -8.80 -5.17 0.93
C SER A 334 -8.75 -4.32 -0.34
N LEU A 335 -7.60 -4.35 -1.03
CA LEU A 335 -7.42 -3.70 -2.35
C LEU A 335 -7.77 -4.61 -3.52
N SER A 336 -8.07 -5.88 -3.24
CA SER A 336 -8.43 -6.91 -4.22
C SER A 336 -9.62 -7.74 -3.73
N PRO A 337 -10.42 -8.34 -4.64
CA PRO A 337 -11.42 -9.35 -4.27
C PRO A 337 -10.81 -10.46 -3.44
N TYR A 338 -11.61 -11.07 -2.56
CA TYR A 338 -11.22 -12.23 -1.76
C TYR A 338 -10.63 -13.34 -2.64
N ASP A 339 -9.50 -13.87 -2.21
CA ASP A 339 -8.77 -14.93 -2.88
C ASP A 339 -8.58 -16.12 -1.91
N PRO A 340 -9.34 -17.23 -2.07
CA PRO A 340 -9.28 -18.33 -1.12
C PRO A 340 -7.91 -19.04 -1.10
N ASP A 341 -7.16 -18.93 -2.20
CA ASP A 341 -5.83 -19.53 -2.35
C ASP A 341 -4.76 -18.84 -1.47
N LYS A 342 -5.10 -17.72 -0.81
CA LYS A 342 -4.15 -16.85 -0.11
C LYS A 342 -4.39 -16.75 1.39
N ILE A 343 -3.29 -16.60 2.12
CA ILE A 343 -3.26 -16.37 3.56
C ILE A 343 -3.63 -14.91 3.86
N PRO A 344 -4.56 -14.63 4.79
CA PRO A 344 -4.83 -13.27 5.24
C PRO A 344 -3.63 -12.66 5.98
N LEU A 345 -3.13 -11.54 5.46
CA LEU A 345 -2.14 -10.67 6.10
C LEU A 345 -2.80 -9.36 6.50
N ILE A 346 -3.05 -9.18 7.80
CA ILE A 346 -3.88 -8.09 8.32
C ILE A 346 -3.02 -7.02 9.00
N PHE A 347 -2.99 -5.83 8.39
CA PHE A 347 -2.29 -4.66 8.91
C PHE A 347 -3.17 -3.84 9.85
N VAL A 348 -2.66 -3.51 11.04
CA VAL A 348 -3.36 -2.74 12.08
C VAL A 348 -2.57 -1.48 12.41
N HIS A 349 -3.11 -0.31 12.08
CA HIS A 349 -2.42 0.97 12.26
C HIS A 349 -2.39 1.48 13.71
N GLY A 350 -1.46 2.40 13.98
CA GLY A 350 -1.29 3.06 15.28
C GLY A 350 -2.27 4.22 15.53
N LEU A 351 -1.97 4.97 16.60
CA LEU A 351 -2.69 6.15 17.09
C LEU A 351 -2.52 7.36 16.15
N ILE A 352 -3.58 8.15 15.89
CA ILE A 352 -3.65 9.20 14.85
C ILE A 352 -3.08 8.73 13.50
N SER A 353 -3.40 7.49 13.13
CA SER A 353 -2.97 6.88 11.88
C SER A 353 -4.16 6.28 11.15
N GLN A 354 -3.91 5.82 9.93
CA GLN A 354 -4.91 5.25 9.03
C GLN A 354 -4.23 4.19 8.11
N PRO A 355 -5.00 3.31 7.45
CA PRO A 355 -4.48 2.24 6.57
C PRO A 355 -3.36 2.65 5.60
N VAL A 356 -3.43 3.84 4.99
CA VAL A 356 -2.41 4.33 4.03
C VAL A 356 -0.99 4.42 4.60
N THR A 357 -0.83 4.36 5.94
CA THR A 357 0.51 4.28 6.55
C THR A 357 1.27 3.02 6.13
N TRP A 358 0.55 1.95 5.78
CA TRP A 358 1.13 0.68 5.34
C TRP A 358 1.54 0.66 3.86
N THR A 359 1.16 1.66 3.06
CA THR A 359 1.43 1.75 1.60
C THR A 359 2.88 1.41 1.21
N ARG A 360 3.89 1.80 2.00
CA ARG A 360 5.30 1.44 1.72
C ARG A 360 5.61 -0.03 1.97
N ALA A 361 5.14 -0.58 3.08
CA ALA A 361 5.29 -2.00 3.40
C ALA A 361 4.54 -2.86 2.37
N SER A 362 3.30 -2.51 2.04
CA SER A 362 2.51 -3.17 1.01
C SER A 362 3.20 -3.11 -0.36
N ASN A 363 3.79 -1.98 -0.75
CA ASN A 363 4.55 -1.88 -2.00
C ASN A 363 5.77 -2.82 -1.98
N PHE A 364 6.54 -2.83 -0.89
CA PHE A 364 7.69 -3.71 -0.73
C PHE A 364 7.32 -5.20 -0.84
N LEU A 365 6.28 -5.63 -0.11
CA LEU A 365 5.81 -7.01 -0.09
C LEU A 365 5.14 -7.43 -1.41
N MET A 366 4.42 -6.52 -2.07
CA MET A 366 3.86 -6.74 -3.40
C MET A 366 4.97 -6.87 -4.47
N GLY A 367 6.15 -6.30 -4.22
CA GLY A 367 7.33 -6.47 -5.05
C GLY A 367 7.91 -7.89 -5.04
N ASP A 368 7.76 -8.63 -3.93
CA ASP A 368 8.23 -10.00 -3.78
C ASP A 368 7.25 -10.99 -4.44
N PRO A 369 7.68 -11.77 -5.47
CA PRO A 369 6.78 -12.67 -6.18
C PRO A 369 6.17 -13.78 -5.33
N ILE A 370 6.89 -14.28 -4.31
CA ILE A 370 6.42 -15.34 -3.42
C ILE A 370 5.38 -14.74 -2.49
N LEU A 371 5.72 -13.65 -1.79
CA LEU A 371 4.81 -13.05 -0.80
C LEU A 371 3.53 -12.50 -1.45
N ARG A 372 3.61 -11.92 -2.66
CA ARG A 372 2.45 -11.51 -3.47
C ARG A 372 1.54 -12.68 -3.86
N GLN A 373 2.09 -13.87 -4.07
CA GLN A 373 1.31 -15.06 -4.42
C GLN A 373 0.71 -15.72 -3.17
N THR A 374 1.45 -15.79 -2.07
CA THR A 374 1.01 -16.44 -0.82
C THR A 374 0.00 -15.63 0.00
N TYR A 375 0.12 -14.30 0.04
CA TYR A 375 -0.64 -13.46 0.99
C TYR A 375 -1.65 -12.53 0.30
N GLN A 376 -2.84 -12.42 0.90
CA GLN A 376 -3.79 -11.35 0.60
C GLN A 376 -3.71 -10.27 1.67
N PHE A 377 -3.51 -9.02 1.24
CA PHE A 377 -3.34 -7.89 2.16
C PHE A 377 -4.69 -7.32 2.56
N TYR A 378 -4.90 -7.24 3.86
CA TYR A 378 -6.03 -6.57 4.48
C TYR A 378 -5.55 -5.46 5.42
N TYR A 379 -6.37 -4.44 5.60
CA TYR A 379 -6.08 -3.28 6.43
C TYR A 379 -7.25 -3.06 7.38
N TYR A 380 -7.00 -3.09 8.68
CA TYR A 380 -8.01 -2.76 9.68
C TYR A 380 -8.00 -1.25 9.94
N TYR A 381 -9.15 -0.61 9.80
CA TYR A 381 -9.38 0.78 10.18
C TYR A 381 -10.30 0.85 11.39
N TYR A 382 -9.94 1.71 12.34
CA TYR A 382 -10.70 1.95 13.57
C TYR A 382 -10.46 3.37 14.11
N PRO A 383 -11.46 3.96 14.80
CA PRO A 383 -11.34 5.30 15.39
C PRO A 383 -10.36 5.29 16.58
N THR A 384 -9.15 5.82 16.36
CA THR A 384 -8.03 5.73 17.32
C THR A 384 -8.20 6.50 18.63
N GLY A 385 -9.31 7.23 18.82
CA GLY A 385 -9.63 7.89 20.09
C GLY A 385 -10.07 6.94 21.21
N GLN A 386 -10.57 5.75 20.86
CA GLN A 386 -11.05 4.74 21.81
C GLN A 386 -9.90 4.01 22.52
N THR A 387 -10.20 3.34 23.65
CA THR A 387 -9.20 2.57 24.39
C THR A 387 -8.69 1.36 23.60
N PRO A 388 -7.42 0.93 23.82
CA PRO A 388 -6.89 -0.27 23.16
C PRO A 388 -7.74 -1.54 23.38
N ILE A 389 -8.39 -1.67 24.55
CA ILE A 389 -9.25 -2.83 24.85
C ILE A 389 -10.54 -2.79 24.03
N ILE A 390 -11.23 -1.64 23.96
CA ILE A 390 -12.49 -1.52 23.20
C ILE A 390 -12.24 -1.71 21.70
N SER A 391 -11.20 -1.07 21.15
CA SER A 391 -10.84 -1.29 19.73
C SER A 391 -10.30 -2.71 19.48
N GLY A 392 -9.68 -3.35 20.48
CA GLY A 392 -9.29 -4.75 20.41
C GLY A 392 -10.49 -5.71 20.40
N ALA A 393 -11.56 -5.40 21.12
CA ALA A 393 -12.82 -6.14 21.09
C ALA A 393 -13.59 -5.92 19.77
N GLN A 394 -13.58 -4.70 19.23
CA GLN A 394 -14.10 -4.43 17.88
C GLN A 394 -13.34 -5.24 16.81
N LEU A 395 -12.01 -5.28 16.89
CA LEU A 395 -11.20 -6.11 16.00
C LEU A 395 -11.52 -7.61 16.17
N ARG A 396 -11.73 -8.09 17.41
CA ARG A 396 -12.18 -9.47 17.68
C ARG A 396 -13.48 -9.76 16.94
N GLN A 397 -14.48 -8.89 17.06
CA GLN A 397 -15.76 -9.02 16.37
C GLN A 397 -15.63 -9.02 14.84
N THR A 398 -14.81 -8.13 14.28
CA THR A 398 -14.54 -8.07 12.83
C THR A 398 -13.86 -9.34 12.33
N LEU A 399 -12.87 -9.87 13.06
CA LEU A 399 -12.17 -11.10 12.70
C LEU A 399 -13.07 -12.33 12.79
N ILE A 400 -13.89 -12.44 13.84
CA ILE A 400 -14.87 -13.54 13.99
C ILE A 400 -15.81 -13.56 12.78
N LYS A 401 -16.39 -12.41 12.40
CA LYS A 401 -17.24 -12.32 11.21
C LYS A 401 -16.47 -12.73 9.96
N PHE A 402 -15.28 -12.19 9.73
CA PHE A 402 -14.44 -12.54 8.57
C PHE A 402 -14.16 -14.05 8.45
N TYR A 403 -13.93 -14.74 9.57
CA TYR A 403 -13.73 -16.20 9.57
C TYR A 403 -15.06 -16.97 9.40
N GLN A 404 -16.17 -16.48 9.94
CA GLN A 404 -17.51 -17.06 9.74
C GLN A 404 -18.02 -16.92 8.31
N ASP A 405 -17.59 -15.87 7.60
CA ASP A 405 -17.90 -15.63 6.20
C ASP A 405 -17.09 -16.56 5.25
N HIS A 406 -16.03 -17.21 5.76
CA HIS A 406 -15.11 -18.09 5.04
C HIS A 406 -14.71 -19.36 5.83
N PRO A 407 -15.68 -20.15 6.35
CA PRO A 407 -15.42 -21.16 7.38
C PRO A 407 -14.58 -22.34 6.86
N ASP A 408 -14.75 -22.70 5.59
CA ASP A 408 -14.11 -23.87 4.96
C ASP A 408 -12.74 -23.55 4.34
N ASN A 409 -12.24 -22.31 4.41
CA ASN A 409 -10.94 -21.97 3.85
C ASN A 409 -9.80 -22.31 4.84
N PRO A 410 -8.93 -23.31 4.56
CA PRO A 410 -7.82 -23.67 5.44
C PRO A 410 -6.81 -22.54 5.63
N ASN A 411 -6.66 -21.63 4.66
CA ASN A 411 -5.74 -20.48 4.79
C ASN A 411 -6.18 -19.48 5.88
N MET A 412 -7.45 -19.50 6.31
CA MET A 412 -7.90 -18.71 7.46
C MET A 412 -7.16 -19.13 8.74
N GLN A 413 -6.80 -20.41 8.87
CA GLN A 413 -6.10 -20.97 10.05
C GLN A 413 -4.62 -20.59 10.15
N ARG A 414 -4.15 -19.76 9.22
CA ARG A 414 -2.77 -19.29 9.04
C ARG A 414 -2.68 -17.76 9.08
N THR A 415 -3.70 -17.08 9.59
CA THR A 415 -3.81 -15.62 9.52
C THR A 415 -2.63 -14.95 10.24
N VAL A 416 -2.04 -13.95 9.59
CA VAL A 416 -0.92 -13.17 10.13
C VAL A 416 -1.39 -11.75 10.47
N LEU A 417 -1.18 -11.32 11.71
CA LEU A 417 -1.41 -9.93 12.12
C LEU A 417 -0.11 -9.12 12.12
N VAL A 418 -0.15 -7.87 11.64
CA VAL A 418 0.98 -6.93 11.70
C VAL A 418 0.49 -5.62 12.30
N GLY A 419 0.92 -5.32 13.53
CA GLY A 419 0.44 -4.16 14.28
C GLY A 419 1.55 -3.13 14.52
N HIS A 420 1.29 -1.87 14.18
CA HIS A 420 2.18 -0.74 14.51
C HIS A 420 1.68 0.00 15.75
N SER A 421 2.57 0.31 16.70
CA SER A 421 2.27 1.15 17.86
C SER A 421 1.02 0.64 18.61
N MET A 422 0.00 1.47 18.82
CA MET A 422 -1.27 1.04 19.42
C MET A 422 -1.96 -0.11 18.66
N GLY A 423 -1.82 -0.19 17.33
CA GLY A 423 -2.32 -1.31 16.53
C GLY A 423 -1.67 -2.64 16.92
N GLY A 424 -0.43 -2.62 17.40
CA GLY A 424 0.22 -3.80 17.99
C GLY A 424 -0.39 -4.25 19.32
N LEU A 425 -0.98 -3.35 20.11
CA LEU A 425 -1.75 -3.74 21.29
C LEU A 425 -3.06 -4.42 20.89
N LEU A 426 -3.76 -3.89 19.88
CA LEU A 426 -4.94 -4.53 19.30
C LEU A 426 -4.59 -5.94 18.78
N SER A 427 -3.47 -6.10 18.06
CA SER A 427 -2.97 -7.41 17.63
C SER A 427 -2.58 -8.31 18.81
N SER A 428 -2.01 -7.76 19.88
CA SER A 428 -1.64 -8.52 21.08
C SER A 428 -2.88 -9.04 21.82
N ILE A 429 -3.96 -8.27 21.87
CA ILE A 429 -5.28 -8.72 22.34
C ILE A 429 -5.77 -9.91 21.50
N GLN A 430 -5.62 -9.88 20.17
CA GLN A 430 -6.00 -11.01 19.31
C GLN A 430 -5.16 -12.28 19.52
N SER A 431 -3.92 -12.10 19.95
CA SER A 431 -2.94 -13.19 20.13
C SER A 431 -3.02 -13.87 21.50
N ARG A 432 -3.84 -13.36 22.43
CA ARG A 432 -3.91 -13.80 23.84
C ARG A 432 -5.24 -14.46 24.18
N THR A 433 -5.21 -15.33 25.19
CA THR A 433 -6.39 -16.00 25.72
C THR A 433 -6.99 -15.22 26.89
N PHE A 434 -8.26 -14.82 26.76
CA PHE A 434 -9.03 -14.14 27.79
C PHE A 434 -9.90 -15.18 28.51
N ASN A 435 -9.67 -15.40 29.80
CA ASN A 435 -10.29 -16.50 30.54
C ASN A 435 -11.29 -16.00 31.61
N GLN A 436 -12.06 -16.94 32.16
CA GLN A 436 -13.09 -16.63 33.15
C GLN A 436 -12.53 -16.16 34.51
N LYS A 437 -11.24 -16.41 34.79
CA LYS A 437 -10.57 -15.82 35.96
C LYS A 437 -10.36 -14.31 35.78
N LEU A 438 -9.95 -13.87 34.59
CA LEU A 438 -9.90 -12.43 34.28
C LEU A 438 -11.31 -11.83 34.30
N TRP A 439 -12.32 -12.54 33.79
CA TRP A 439 -13.71 -12.07 33.86
C TRP A 439 -14.11 -11.71 35.30
N GLY A 440 -13.94 -12.63 36.25
CA GLY A 440 -14.24 -12.40 37.68
C GLY A 440 -13.32 -11.39 38.39
N GLN A 441 -12.17 -11.05 37.80
CA GLN A 441 -11.32 -9.96 38.29
C GLN A 441 -11.85 -8.57 37.86
N LEU A 442 -12.66 -8.48 36.81
CA LEU A 442 -13.20 -7.22 36.29
C LEU A 442 -14.67 -6.99 36.67
N PHE A 443 -15.47 -8.05 36.72
CA PHE A 443 -16.92 -8.00 36.91
C PHE A 443 -17.36 -8.83 38.12
N VAL A 444 -18.32 -8.32 38.89
CA VAL A 444 -18.82 -8.93 40.13
C VAL A 444 -19.85 -10.03 39.84
N ASN A 445 -20.71 -9.81 38.84
CA ASN A 445 -21.79 -10.72 38.44
C ASN A 445 -21.72 -11.04 36.94
N ALA A 446 -22.36 -12.13 36.52
CA ALA A 446 -22.72 -12.32 35.11
C ALA A 446 -23.77 -11.25 34.73
N PRO A 447 -23.52 -10.41 33.71
CA PRO A 447 -24.27 -9.17 33.56
C PRO A 447 -25.57 -9.41 32.80
N GLN A 448 -26.67 -9.51 33.54
CA GLN A 448 -28.02 -9.40 32.95
C GLN A 448 -28.33 -7.96 32.48
N GLU A 449 -27.51 -6.97 32.88
CA GLU A 449 -27.64 -5.57 32.47
C GLU A 449 -27.17 -5.32 31.03
N ARG A 450 -28.08 -5.60 30.09
CA ARG A 450 -28.02 -5.19 28.68
C ARG A 450 -28.41 -3.72 28.47
N GLY A 451 -28.06 -2.85 29.42
CA GLY A 451 -28.32 -1.41 29.29
C GLY A 451 -27.39 -0.75 28.26
N PRO A 452 -27.83 0.30 27.54
CA PRO A 452 -27.03 0.98 26.51
C PRO A 452 -25.77 1.69 27.06
N ASN A 453 -25.69 1.81 28.39
CA ASN A 453 -24.61 2.44 29.15
C ASN A 453 -23.67 1.42 29.82
N SER A 454 -23.76 0.13 29.48
CA SER A 454 -22.85 -0.90 30.02
C SER A 454 -21.59 -1.01 29.15
N ILE A 455 -20.40 -1.19 29.75
CA ILE A 455 -19.21 -1.57 28.97
C ILE A 455 -19.32 -2.99 28.42
N TYR A 456 -20.18 -3.83 29.01
CA TYR A 456 -20.20 -5.27 28.74
C TYR A 456 -20.33 -5.61 27.24
N PRO A 457 -21.30 -5.08 26.48
CA PRO A 457 -21.41 -5.37 25.04
C PRO A 457 -20.20 -4.94 24.21
N HIS A 458 -19.34 -4.07 24.74
CA HIS A 458 -18.12 -3.60 24.07
C HIS A 458 -16.90 -4.49 24.34
N VAL A 459 -16.95 -5.43 25.30
CA VAL A 459 -15.81 -6.28 25.66
C VAL A 459 -16.15 -7.76 25.86
N SER A 460 -17.43 -8.14 25.96
CA SER A 460 -17.87 -9.53 26.18
C SER A 460 -17.34 -10.50 25.14
N ILE A 461 -17.26 -10.05 23.88
CA ILE A 461 -16.74 -10.82 22.73
C ILE A 461 -15.32 -11.36 22.96
N LEU A 462 -14.50 -10.70 23.80
CA LEU A 462 -13.16 -11.20 24.16
C LEU A 462 -13.24 -12.46 25.03
N PHE A 463 -14.30 -12.61 25.83
CA PHE A 463 -14.53 -13.74 26.74
C PHE A 463 -15.45 -14.82 26.14
N GLU A 464 -16.41 -14.41 25.30
CA GLU A 464 -17.26 -15.32 24.50
C GLU A 464 -16.43 -16.07 23.44
N HIS A 465 -15.45 -15.39 22.84
CA HIS A 465 -14.45 -15.99 21.96
C HIS A 465 -13.06 -15.87 22.60
N PRO A 466 -12.78 -16.66 23.65
CA PRO A 466 -11.64 -16.47 24.55
C PRO A 466 -10.30 -16.59 23.85
N THR A 467 -10.23 -17.35 22.75
CA THR A 467 -9.05 -17.56 21.91
C THR A 467 -9.45 -17.52 20.44
N LEU A 468 -8.68 -16.81 19.60
CA LEU A 468 -8.74 -16.98 18.15
C LEU A 468 -7.72 -18.03 17.73
N HIS A 469 -8.21 -19.12 17.12
CA HIS A 469 -7.37 -20.23 16.65
C HIS A 469 -6.81 -19.98 15.24
N GLN A 470 -7.47 -19.10 14.48
CA GLN A 470 -7.14 -18.74 13.12
C GLN A 470 -5.83 -17.96 12.96
N ILE A 471 -5.42 -17.26 14.01
CA ILE A 471 -4.18 -16.50 14.01
C ILE A 471 -3.04 -17.46 14.31
N GLU A 472 -2.11 -17.58 13.36
CA GLU A 472 -0.89 -18.39 13.52
C GLU A 472 0.31 -17.51 13.87
N ARG A 473 0.33 -16.25 13.41
CA ARG A 473 1.47 -15.35 13.60
C ARG A 473 1.09 -13.90 13.86
N THR A 474 1.88 -13.24 14.70
CA THR A 474 1.74 -11.80 14.96
C THR A 474 3.08 -11.08 14.94
N VAL A 475 3.16 -9.94 14.25
CA VAL A 475 4.35 -9.08 14.19
C VAL A 475 4.04 -7.73 14.83
N PHE A 476 4.73 -7.44 15.94
CA PHE A 476 4.65 -6.18 16.66
C PHE A 476 5.72 -5.23 16.15
N ILE A 477 5.33 -4.04 15.68
CA ILE A 477 6.26 -3.00 15.23
C ILE A 477 6.13 -1.78 16.15
N ALA A 478 7.20 -1.39 16.85
CA ALA A 478 7.23 -0.25 17.76
C ALA A 478 6.05 -0.22 18.77
N THR A 479 5.63 -1.38 19.26
CA THR A 479 4.41 -1.56 20.05
C THR A 479 4.64 -1.24 21.54
N PRO A 480 3.85 -0.38 22.20
CA PRO A 480 4.05 -0.05 23.61
C PRO A 480 3.35 -1.06 24.54
N HIS A 481 3.81 -2.32 24.60
CA HIS A 481 3.15 -3.37 25.39
C HIS A 481 2.95 -2.99 26.86
N ARG A 482 3.88 -2.23 27.45
CA ARG A 482 3.82 -1.74 28.84
C ARG A 482 3.60 -0.23 28.95
N GLY A 483 3.08 0.40 27.88
CA GLY A 483 2.83 1.84 27.77
C GLY A 483 4.12 2.64 27.52
N SER A 484 4.10 3.96 27.64
CA SER A 484 5.35 4.75 27.58
C SER A 484 5.44 5.85 28.63
N SER A 485 6.67 6.17 29.03
CA SER A 485 6.98 7.10 30.13
C SER A 485 6.83 8.56 29.70
N LEU A 486 6.37 9.41 30.62
CA LEU A 486 6.24 10.86 30.38
C LEU A 486 7.57 11.51 29.97
N ALA A 487 8.70 11.01 30.49
CA ALA A 487 10.05 11.50 30.21
C ALA A 487 10.49 11.41 28.73
N ASN A 488 9.81 10.60 27.90
CA ASN A 488 10.10 10.54 26.46
C ASN A 488 9.45 11.70 25.66
N ASN A 489 8.75 12.64 26.31
CA ASN A 489 7.96 13.72 25.70
C ASN A 489 6.87 13.25 24.71
N TRP A 490 6.56 11.96 24.66
CA TRP A 490 5.65 11.38 23.67
C TRP A 490 4.18 11.77 23.91
N VAL A 491 3.74 11.84 25.17
CA VAL A 491 2.41 12.36 25.53
C VAL A 491 2.23 13.79 25.04
N GLY A 492 3.30 14.60 25.02
CA GLY A 492 3.30 15.93 24.43
C GLY A 492 3.39 15.94 22.91
N ARG A 493 4.10 15.00 22.28
CA ARG A 493 4.24 14.92 20.81
C ARG A 493 3.01 14.38 20.09
N LEU A 494 2.47 13.25 20.56
CA LEU A 494 1.16 12.78 20.11
C LEU A 494 0.06 13.73 20.62
N GLY A 495 0.17 14.19 21.87
CA GLY A 495 -0.72 15.21 22.45
C GLY A 495 -0.83 16.48 21.60
N ALA A 496 0.26 17.03 21.08
CA ALA A 496 0.22 18.24 20.23
C ALA A 496 -0.47 18.00 18.88
N ALA A 497 -0.45 16.77 18.35
CA ALA A 497 -1.28 16.39 17.23
C ALA A 497 -2.76 16.20 17.65
N PHE A 498 -3.01 15.74 18.88
CA PHE A 498 -4.34 15.64 19.50
C PHE A 498 -4.97 16.98 19.93
N VAL A 499 -4.18 18.01 20.28
CA VAL A 499 -4.67 19.35 20.67
C VAL A 499 -5.37 20.06 19.51
N LYS A 500 -5.11 19.62 18.27
CA LYS A 500 -5.82 20.07 17.07
C LYS A 500 -7.15 19.36 16.83
N LEU A 501 -7.53 18.37 17.65
CA LEU A 501 -8.84 17.75 17.55
C LEU A 501 -9.90 18.55 18.35
N PRO A 502 -11.07 18.88 17.78
CA PRO A 502 -12.15 19.53 18.51
C PRO A 502 -12.63 18.65 19.66
N GLN A 503 -13.14 19.24 20.75
CA GLN A 503 -13.56 18.46 21.92
C GLN A 503 -14.70 17.46 21.65
N SER A 504 -15.32 17.52 20.47
CA SER A 504 -16.24 16.50 19.95
C SER A 504 -15.60 15.12 19.69
N VAL A 505 -14.29 14.90 19.84
CA VAL A 505 -13.74 13.51 19.89
C VAL A 505 -14.03 12.81 21.22
N ASN A 506 -14.34 13.58 22.28
CA ASN A 506 -14.79 13.03 23.55
C ASN A 506 -16.24 12.48 23.51
N SER A 507 -16.89 12.44 22.34
CA SER A 507 -18.30 12.09 22.19
C SER A 507 -18.62 10.60 22.27
N LEU A 508 -17.62 9.72 22.08
CA LEU A 508 -17.69 8.31 22.51
C LEU A 508 -17.54 8.21 24.04
N GLN A 509 -18.37 8.97 24.75
CA GLN A 509 -18.71 8.77 26.14
C GLN A 509 -19.61 7.53 26.24
N ILE A 510 -19.00 6.36 26.30
CA ILE A 510 -19.64 5.22 26.96
C ILE A 510 -19.72 5.58 28.44
N HIS A 511 -20.81 6.24 28.83
CA HIS A 511 -21.16 6.52 30.22
C HIS A 511 -21.32 5.19 30.94
N THR A 512 -20.20 4.66 31.44
CA THR A 512 -20.14 3.28 31.91
C THR A 512 -20.83 3.18 33.27
N ILE A 513 -21.94 2.44 33.33
CA ILE A 513 -22.52 2.00 34.60
C ILE A 513 -21.53 1.01 35.24
N THR A 514 -20.85 1.48 36.28
CA THR A 514 -19.75 0.76 36.96
C THR A 514 -20.21 -0.17 38.08
N ASP A 515 -21.51 -0.28 38.31
CA ASP A 515 -22.04 -0.80 39.57
C ASP A 515 -21.75 -2.30 39.72
N ASN A 516 -21.83 -3.05 38.62
CA ASN A 516 -21.45 -4.47 38.54
C ASN A 516 -19.94 -4.76 38.30
N MET A 517 -19.06 -3.77 38.45
CA MET A 517 -17.60 -3.94 38.34
C MET A 517 -16.88 -4.07 39.69
N THR A 518 -15.80 -4.82 39.69
CA THR A 518 -14.81 -4.81 40.78
C THR A 518 -14.07 -3.46 40.84
N HIS A 519 -13.34 -3.19 41.92
CA HIS A 519 -12.43 -2.04 41.98
C HIS A 519 -11.45 -2.00 40.79
N LEU A 520 -10.95 -3.16 40.37
CA LEU A 520 -10.03 -3.29 39.25
C LEU A 520 -10.73 -2.98 37.91
N GLY A 521 -11.95 -3.48 37.69
CA GLY A 521 -12.78 -3.13 36.54
C GLY A 521 -13.01 -1.61 36.44
N ARG A 522 -13.39 -0.97 37.55
CA ARG A 522 -13.59 0.49 37.64
C ARG A 522 -12.32 1.30 37.37
N SER A 523 -11.14 0.76 37.67
CA SER A 523 -9.85 1.42 37.36
C SER A 523 -9.49 1.41 35.87
N ILE A 524 -10.07 0.48 35.10
CA ILE A 524 -9.85 0.32 33.65
C ILE A 524 -10.95 1.02 32.85
N PHE A 525 -12.18 0.96 33.35
CA PHE A 525 -13.40 1.52 32.76
C PHE A 525 -14.09 2.47 33.77
N PRO A 526 -13.48 3.61 34.12
CA PRO A 526 -14.08 4.56 35.07
C PRO A 526 -15.36 5.20 34.52
N SER A 527 -16.33 5.41 35.41
CA SER A 527 -17.65 6.02 35.10
C SER A 527 -17.62 7.54 34.91
N LYS A 528 -16.53 8.22 35.32
CA LYS A 528 -16.35 9.67 35.17
C LYS A 528 -15.00 9.96 34.50
N GLY A 529 -15.06 10.74 33.42
CA GLY A 529 -13.92 11.03 32.54
C GLY A 529 -13.68 9.90 31.55
N SER A 530 -13.81 10.18 30.24
CA SER A 530 -13.55 9.17 29.21
C SER A 530 -12.06 8.78 29.21
N PRO A 531 -11.70 7.49 29.35
CA PRO A 531 -10.35 7.04 29.08
C PRO A 531 -10.12 7.10 27.58
N ASN A 532 -9.52 8.18 27.10
CA ASN A 532 -9.01 8.21 25.73
C ASN A 532 -7.80 7.26 25.60
N SER A 533 -7.50 6.84 24.37
CA SER A 533 -6.32 6.02 24.06
C SER A 533 -5.03 6.55 24.70
N ILE A 534 -4.81 7.86 24.71
CA ILE A 534 -3.59 8.50 25.23
C ILE A 534 -3.39 8.23 26.73
N THR A 535 -4.44 8.32 27.55
CA THR A 535 -4.32 8.08 28.99
C THR A 535 -4.07 6.61 29.30
N GLN A 536 -4.68 5.68 28.56
CA GLN A 536 -4.44 4.24 28.73
C GLN A 536 -3.06 3.77 28.24
N LEU A 537 -2.45 4.49 27.29
CA LEU A 537 -1.10 4.21 26.78
C LEU A 537 0.05 4.71 27.68
N LYS A 538 -0.26 5.36 28.82
CA LYS A 538 0.76 5.69 29.83
C LYS A 538 1.38 4.41 30.41
N ALA A 539 2.64 4.50 30.81
CA ALA A 539 3.29 3.41 31.53
C ALA A 539 2.52 3.02 32.81
N ASN A 540 2.51 1.72 33.13
CA ASN A 540 1.91 1.15 34.35
C ASN A 540 0.40 1.39 34.54
N THR A 541 -0.38 1.54 33.46
CA THR A 541 -1.84 1.56 33.54
C THR A 541 -2.41 0.18 33.87
N PRO A 542 -3.50 0.08 34.67
CA PRO A 542 -4.11 -1.20 35.03
C PRO A 542 -4.53 -2.05 33.81
N SER A 543 -4.98 -1.39 32.72
CA SER A 543 -5.37 -2.07 31.48
C SER A 543 -4.20 -2.80 30.81
N LEU A 544 -3.03 -2.16 30.72
CA LEU A 544 -1.83 -2.77 30.14
C LEU A 544 -1.21 -3.80 31.08
N GLN A 545 -1.27 -3.60 32.41
CA GLN A 545 -0.83 -4.61 33.37
C GLN A 545 -1.62 -5.92 33.22
N ILE A 546 -2.95 -5.83 33.18
CA ILE A 546 -3.83 -7.00 32.96
C ILE A 546 -3.59 -7.65 31.60
N LEU A 547 -3.46 -6.87 30.53
CA LEU A 547 -3.22 -7.41 29.19
C LEU A 547 -1.92 -8.22 29.14
N ASN A 548 -0.86 -7.75 29.80
CA ASN A 548 0.42 -8.46 29.85
C ASN A 548 0.37 -9.73 30.72
N GLN A 549 -0.54 -9.82 31.69
CA GLN A 549 -0.77 -11.02 32.49
C GLN A 549 -1.54 -12.12 31.73
N GLN A 550 -2.25 -11.79 30.64
CA GLN A 550 -2.96 -12.82 29.85
C GLN A 550 -1.97 -13.63 29.01
N PRO A 551 -2.04 -14.97 29.02
CA PRO A 551 -1.13 -15.79 28.23
C PRO A 551 -1.37 -15.61 26.72
N PHE A 552 -0.30 -15.69 25.94
CA PHE A 552 -0.44 -15.88 24.50
C PHE A 552 -1.08 -17.24 24.20
N ASN A 553 -1.89 -17.31 23.15
CA ASN A 553 -2.36 -18.57 22.60
C ASN A 553 -1.12 -19.38 22.16
N LYS A 554 -1.00 -20.63 22.63
CA LYS A 554 0.15 -21.52 22.36
C LYS A 554 0.43 -21.76 20.87
N ARG A 555 -0.56 -21.57 19.99
CA ARG A 555 -0.41 -21.67 18.52
C ARG A 555 0.27 -20.44 17.90
N VAL A 556 0.18 -19.27 18.54
CA VAL A 556 0.62 -18.00 17.94
C VAL A 556 2.12 -17.81 18.12
N GLN A 557 2.87 -17.81 17.01
CA GLN A 557 4.25 -17.33 16.99
C GLN A 557 4.25 -15.80 16.90
N TYR A 558 5.04 -15.11 17.73
CA TYR A 558 5.08 -13.64 17.74
C TYR A 558 6.49 -13.09 17.62
N HIS A 559 6.60 -11.93 16.96
CA HIS A 559 7.86 -11.28 16.62
C HIS A 559 7.83 -9.80 16.97
N SER A 560 8.98 -9.24 17.35
CA SER A 560 9.13 -7.82 17.67
C SER A 560 10.10 -7.12 16.73
N ILE A 561 9.67 -6.02 16.14
CA ILE A 561 10.48 -5.09 15.36
C ILE A 561 10.52 -3.76 16.12
N ILE A 562 11.68 -3.42 16.67
CA ILE A 562 11.86 -2.33 17.63
C ILE A 562 12.71 -1.21 17.00
N GLY A 563 12.24 0.03 17.10
CA GLY A 563 13.02 1.20 16.69
C GLY A 563 13.99 1.67 17.79
N ASP A 564 15.21 2.01 17.38
CA ASP A 564 16.20 2.74 18.18
C ASP A 564 16.74 3.93 17.39
N ARG A 565 16.93 5.07 18.05
CA ARG A 565 17.56 6.27 17.47
C ARG A 565 19.07 6.34 17.72
N GLY A 566 19.69 5.27 18.22
CA GLY A 566 21.14 5.16 18.46
C GLY A 566 21.68 6.05 19.58
N ARG A 567 20.81 6.61 20.44
CA ARG A 567 21.18 7.70 21.36
C ARG A 567 21.89 7.28 22.66
N ARG A 568 21.97 5.98 22.95
CA ARG A 568 22.39 5.48 24.28
C ARG A 568 23.38 4.30 24.27
N GLY A 569 23.82 3.85 23.10
CA GLY A 569 24.78 2.74 22.95
C GLY A 569 24.20 1.37 23.28
N ASP A 570 23.71 1.17 24.51
CA ASP A 570 22.99 -0.03 24.94
C ASP A 570 21.58 -0.10 24.31
N PRO A 571 21.28 -1.11 23.47
CA PRO A 571 19.95 -1.27 22.88
C PRO A 571 18.84 -1.50 23.92
N LYS A 572 19.14 -2.00 25.12
CA LYS A 572 18.14 -2.17 26.19
C LYS A 572 17.72 -0.86 26.85
N GLN A 573 18.54 0.18 26.71
CA GLN A 573 18.25 1.55 27.16
C GLN A 573 17.71 2.44 26.02
N SER A 574 17.48 1.87 24.84
CA SER A 574 17.07 2.58 23.63
C SER A 574 15.61 3.04 23.62
N SER A 575 15.31 3.90 22.65
CA SER A 575 13.94 4.32 22.31
C SER A 575 13.87 4.92 20.91
N ASP A 576 12.83 4.53 20.18
CA ASP A 576 12.39 5.10 18.91
C ASP A 576 11.94 6.59 19.00
N GLY A 577 11.90 7.15 20.22
CA GLY A 577 11.48 8.53 20.51
C GLY A 577 10.04 8.69 20.97
N VAL A 578 9.28 7.61 21.04
CA VAL A 578 7.93 7.49 21.58
C VAL A 578 7.87 6.31 22.55
N VAL A 579 8.28 5.12 22.13
CA VAL A 579 8.34 3.87 22.91
C VAL A 579 9.79 3.56 23.26
N ALA A 580 10.03 3.06 24.47
CA ALA A 580 11.35 2.61 24.93
C ALA A 580 11.43 1.09 24.90
N TYR A 581 12.65 0.55 24.73
CA TYR A 581 12.88 -0.88 24.56
C TYR A 581 12.15 -1.75 25.60
N TRP A 582 12.20 -1.40 26.89
CA TRP A 582 11.54 -2.15 27.98
C TRP A 582 10.02 -2.31 27.81
N SER A 583 9.38 -1.48 26.98
CA SER A 583 7.95 -1.56 26.67
C SER A 583 7.67 -2.25 25.33
N SER A 584 8.57 -2.14 24.35
CA SER A 584 8.41 -2.82 23.04
C SER A 584 8.97 -4.24 23.00
N HIS A 585 9.92 -4.56 23.87
CA HIS A 585 10.39 -5.91 24.11
C HIS A 585 9.29 -6.77 24.74
N ILE A 586 9.16 -8.02 24.32
CA ILE A 586 8.23 -8.98 24.91
C ILE A 586 8.88 -10.35 25.01
N GLU A 587 8.85 -10.92 26.21
CA GLU A 587 9.50 -12.18 26.51
C GLU A 587 8.85 -13.34 25.74
N GLY A 588 9.65 -14.31 25.32
CA GLY A 588 9.19 -15.46 24.53
C GLY A 588 8.93 -15.19 23.03
N ALA A 589 9.27 -14.00 22.51
CA ALA A 589 9.15 -13.71 21.08
C ALA A 589 10.05 -14.62 20.22
N SER A 590 9.48 -15.20 19.16
CA SER A 590 10.16 -16.10 18.22
C SER A 590 11.27 -15.42 17.41
N SER A 591 11.22 -14.09 17.26
CA SER A 591 12.41 -13.28 16.96
C SER A 591 12.20 -11.83 17.38
N GLU A 592 13.30 -11.15 17.72
CA GLU A 592 13.34 -9.71 17.96
C GLU A 592 14.39 -9.06 17.07
N LYS A 593 14.05 -7.94 16.42
CA LYS A 593 14.95 -7.17 15.56
C LYS A 593 14.90 -5.69 15.93
N ILE A 594 16.04 -5.17 16.37
CA ILE A 594 16.25 -3.75 16.61
C ILE A 594 16.72 -3.09 15.30
N ILE A 595 16.19 -1.90 15.00
CA ILE A 595 16.37 -1.15 13.75
C ILE A 595 16.70 0.31 14.08
N PRO A 596 17.67 0.95 13.39
CA PRO A 596 18.04 2.36 13.60
C PRO A 596 16.96 3.33 13.06
N ALA A 597 15.78 3.38 13.70
CA ALA A 597 14.61 4.13 13.27
C ALA A 597 13.93 4.93 14.41
N ASN A 598 13.21 5.97 14.02
CA ASN A 598 12.21 6.63 14.87
C ASN A 598 10.93 5.77 14.98
N HIS A 599 9.93 6.26 15.73
CA HIS A 599 8.67 5.55 15.98
C HIS A 599 7.90 5.13 14.72
N GLU A 600 8.12 5.81 13.59
CA GLU A 600 7.68 5.41 12.25
C GLU A 600 8.49 4.21 11.71
N THR A 601 8.86 3.26 12.58
CA THR A 601 9.69 2.08 12.26
C THR A 601 9.06 1.24 11.14
N HIS A 602 7.72 1.17 11.08
CA HIS A 602 6.96 0.50 10.02
C HIS A 602 7.09 1.15 8.64
N LEU A 603 7.62 2.38 8.53
CA LEU A 603 7.98 3.02 7.26
C LEU A 603 9.43 2.77 6.84
N HIS A 604 10.25 2.15 7.70
CA HIS A 604 11.68 1.96 7.48
C HIS A 604 11.95 0.73 6.58
N PRO A 605 12.81 0.82 5.55
CA PRO A 605 13.07 -0.30 4.63
C PRO A 605 13.59 -1.57 5.31
N GLU A 606 14.26 -1.44 6.45
CA GLU A 606 14.73 -2.60 7.22
C GLU A 606 13.60 -3.35 7.93
N ALA A 607 12.54 -2.63 8.34
CA ALA A 607 11.35 -3.24 8.93
C ALA A 607 10.55 -3.99 7.85
N HIS A 608 10.53 -3.48 6.61
CA HIS A 608 9.95 -4.19 5.46
C HIS A 608 10.74 -5.47 5.14
N ARG A 609 12.08 -5.40 5.17
CA ARG A 609 12.95 -6.58 5.02
C ARG A 609 12.75 -7.63 6.11
N GLU A 610 12.67 -7.22 7.38
CA GLU A 610 12.42 -8.15 8.49
C GLU A 610 11.01 -8.75 8.45
N LEU A 611 9.99 -7.94 8.13
CA LEU A 611 8.62 -8.42 7.93
C LEU A 611 8.57 -9.44 6.78
N ALA A 612 9.22 -9.16 5.64
CA ALA A 612 9.33 -10.10 4.54
C ALA A 612 10.02 -11.41 4.97
N ARG A 613 11.11 -11.35 5.74
CA ARG A 613 11.79 -12.54 6.28
C ARG A 613 10.85 -13.39 7.15
N ILE A 614 10.05 -12.76 8.01
CA ILE A 614 9.06 -13.44 8.87
C ILE A 614 7.95 -14.08 8.02
N LEU A 615 7.47 -13.40 6.98
CA LEU A 615 6.43 -13.91 6.09
C LEU A 615 6.93 -15.04 5.17
N HIS A 616 8.21 -15.01 4.76
CA HIS A 616 8.86 -16.14 4.06
C HIS A 616 8.99 -17.36 4.97
N LEU A 617 9.39 -17.18 6.24
CA LEU A 617 9.46 -18.26 7.22
C LEU A 617 8.08 -18.93 7.43
N HIS A 618 7.02 -18.11 7.53
CA HIS A 618 5.65 -18.59 7.66
C HIS A 618 5.12 -19.30 6.41
N ALA A 619 5.46 -18.82 5.22
CA ALA A 619 5.11 -19.48 3.95
C ALA A 619 5.86 -20.82 3.79
N ALA A 620 7.12 -20.89 4.23
CA ALA A 620 7.95 -22.10 4.13
C ALA A 620 7.52 -23.23 5.09
N ALA A 621 6.85 -22.91 6.19
CA ALA A 621 6.33 -23.89 7.16
C ALA A 621 5.25 -24.83 6.58
N GLU A 622 4.82 -24.59 5.34
CA GLU A 622 3.84 -25.39 4.57
C GLU A 622 4.43 -26.67 3.95
N LYS A 623 5.76 -26.81 3.90
CA LYS A 623 6.45 -27.85 3.09
C LYS A 623 7.02 -29.04 3.88
N ASN A 624 6.75 -29.13 5.18
CA ASN A 624 7.24 -30.19 6.07
C ASN A 624 6.06 -30.94 6.72
#